data_AF-A0A6H1NE21-F1
#
_entry.id   AF-A0A6H1NE21-F1
#
_cell.length_a   1.000
_cell.length_b   1.000
_cell.length_c   1.000
_cell.angle_alpha   90.00
_cell.angle_beta   90.00
_cell.angle_gamma   90.00
#
_symmetry.space_group_name_H-M   'P 1'
#
loop_
_entity.id
_entity.type
_entity.pdbx_description
1 polymer ?
#
loop_
_entity_poly.entity_id
_entity_poly.type
_entity_poly.pdbx_seq_one_letter_code
_entity_poly.pdbx_strand_id
1 'polypeptide(L)'
;MSDHALRLLREQSHLAELAAFPFNFDLARADHVEDVRLASGGPLEAVAGDDTGGTYFVCEDGSVLYADSEGSAGIIGNSVDEALEVLVGLPGWHDHLGLGPADGEEKIRAAVAETEEEMREYHGIDDERTELRAGLGLPERSPVELIGLLHAALLRTEPDFLLLNAQEGGAHGLLDHHPRPPLWESVLVRGRADLARLREGSAWDEVAGDRARRALALRAAQFDRREGDLPLLRHLLRHEAEASMTDELRLAAVLVGLHGLAEDLPLLYEVRETDFDTWCGLGGMPEPGADPAELRRWASGLDDSHFGTDPADEPLFTWTGLAREQGLVELARAALIRRLDDIDFRAYCDARDGKAMERRHACQLSPLVHEFQQLGDTFQALRAQRLYVPLQTKAWDRVSALLRLARLEREEGRFGAAIRTLTSLRDALAEPDGNDGDSDSDGNSNSSLEHWWRTNLGAYIVEEHYAVARAAASDTALTDEVRAVTVAAGELLARLSGTARANVERSLAGTTDIHTDTGANTGANAGANTGANAGANADADVSAERTSPRPSAG
;
A
#
# COMPACT_ATOMS: atom_id res chain seq x y z
N MET A 1 -3.82 -15.11 26.32
CA MET A 1 -4.61 -16.29 26.76
C MET A 1 -5.08 -17.13 25.56
N SER A 2 -4.64 -16.83 24.33
CA SER A 2 -5.17 -17.31 23.04
C SER A 2 -4.92 -18.79 22.68
N ASP A 3 -4.41 -19.58 23.61
CA ASP A 3 -3.80 -20.88 23.33
C ASP A 3 -4.23 -21.95 24.36
N HIS A 4 -5.40 -21.77 24.96
CA HIS A 4 -5.91 -22.71 25.96
C HIS A 4 -6.54 -23.93 25.29
N ALA A 5 -7.50 -23.71 24.39
CA ALA A 5 -8.18 -24.79 23.69
C ALA A 5 -7.18 -25.61 22.84
N LEU A 6 -6.30 -24.95 22.08
CA LEU A 6 -5.31 -25.65 21.25
C LEU A 6 -4.37 -26.54 22.08
N ARG A 7 -3.94 -26.07 23.26
CA ARG A 7 -3.11 -26.85 24.18
C ARG A 7 -3.87 -28.06 24.72
N LEU A 8 -5.13 -27.90 25.11
CA LEU A 8 -5.96 -29.00 25.59
C LEU A 8 -6.16 -30.07 24.51
N LEU A 9 -6.43 -29.66 23.26
CA LEU A 9 -6.55 -30.58 22.13
C LEU A 9 -5.24 -31.34 21.88
N ARG A 10 -4.08 -30.66 21.96
CA ARG A 10 -2.75 -31.29 21.83
C ARG A 10 -2.43 -32.27 22.97
N GLU A 11 -2.92 -32.01 24.18
CA GLU A 11 -2.67 -32.84 25.37
C GLU A 11 -3.66 -34.02 25.51
N GLN A 12 -4.88 -33.88 25.00
CA GLN A 12 -5.98 -34.83 25.18
C GLN A 12 -6.50 -35.35 23.84
N SER A 13 -6.00 -36.51 23.41
CA SER A 13 -6.36 -37.10 22.10
C SER A 13 -7.85 -37.28 21.90
N HIS A 14 -8.60 -37.62 22.96
CA HIS A 14 -10.06 -37.76 22.90
C HIS A 14 -10.76 -36.45 22.53
N LEU A 15 -10.31 -35.31 23.09
CA LEU A 15 -10.88 -34.01 22.72
C LEU A 15 -10.50 -33.63 21.29
N ALA A 16 -9.29 -33.97 20.84
CA ALA A 16 -8.88 -33.78 19.45
C ALA A 16 -9.71 -34.62 18.47
N GLU A 17 -10.03 -35.87 18.82
CA GLU A 17 -10.90 -36.74 18.02
C GLU A 17 -12.31 -36.15 17.91
N LEU A 18 -12.89 -35.66 19.02
CA LEU A 18 -14.18 -34.97 19.00
C LEU A 18 -14.17 -33.66 18.21
N ALA A 19 -13.08 -32.88 18.28
CA ALA A 19 -12.94 -31.65 17.49
C ALA A 19 -12.81 -31.96 15.99
N ALA A 20 -12.09 -33.01 15.63
CA ALA A 20 -11.93 -33.44 14.25
C ALA A 20 -13.25 -33.91 13.64
N PHE A 21 -14.03 -34.72 14.38
CA PHE A 21 -15.34 -35.16 13.97
C PHE A 21 -16.31 -35.16 15.17
N PRO A 22 -17.45 -34.45 15.09
CA PRO A 22 -18.10 -33.94 13.87
C PRO A 22 -17.83 -32.47 13.52
N PHE A 23 -16.92 -31.78 14.23
CA PHE A 23 -16.77 -30.31 14.12
C PHE A 23 -15.68 -29.82 13.16
N ASN A 24 -15.06 -30.72 12.39
CA ASN A 24 -14.15 -30.38 11.30
C ASN A 24 -12.93 -29.53 11.70
N PHE A 25 -12.38 -29.77 12.90
CA PHE A 25 -11.13 -29.17 13.38
C PHE A 25 -10.09 -30.27 13.69
N ASP A 26 -9.42 -30.77 12.65
CA ASP A 26 -8.49 -31.90 12.74
C ASP A 26 -7.02 -31.42 12.78
N LEU A 27 -6.36 -31.63 13.92
CA LEU A 27 -4.95 -31.29 14.12
C LEU A 27 -4.00 -32.10 13.21
N ALA A 28 -4.42 -33.26 12.69
CA ALA A 28 -3.63 -34.08 11.79
C ALA A 28 -3.65 -33.59 10.33
N ARG A 29 -4.48 -32.59 10.02
CA ARG A 29 -4.71 -32.03 8.68
C ARG A 29 -4.25 -30.58 8.53
N ALA A 30 -3.28 -30.15 9.34
CA ALA A 30 -2.76 -28.78 9.30
C ALA A 30 -1.92 -28.44 8.05
N ASP A 31 -1.77 -29.34 7.09
CA ASP A 31 -1.03 -29.09 5.85
C ASP A 31 -1.94 -28.40 4.83
N HIS A 32 -1.59 -27.18 4.44
CA HIS A 32 -2.32 -26.45 3.41
C HIS A 32 -1.83 -26.85 2.02
N VAL A 33 -2.72 -26.87 1.03
CA VAL A 33 -2.41 -27.37 -0.32
C VAL A 33 -1.36 -26.54 -1.06
N GLU A 34 -1.23 -25.26 -0.70
CA GLU A 34 -0.28 -24.33 -1.27
C GLU A 34 0.43 -23.49 -0.20
N ASP A 35 1.56 -22.88 -0.55
CA ASP A 35 2.23 -21.95 0.35
C ASP A 35 1.44 -20.63 0.40
N VAL A 36 1.09 -20.19 1.60
CA VAL A 36 0.34 -18.94 1.84
C VAL A 36 1.03 -18.01 2.82
N ARG A 37 0.70 -16.72 2.74
CA ARG A 37 1.22 -15.68 3.65
C ARG A 37 0.21 -14.55 3.80
N LEU A 38 0.29 -13.82 4.90
CA LEU A 38 -0.45 -12.55 5.04
C LEU A 38 0.20 -11.45 4.18
N ALA A 39 -0.62 -10.58 3.61
CA ALA A 39 -0.16 -9.41 2.86
C ALA A 39 0.69 -8.46 3.73
N SER A 40 0.34 -8.35 5.01
CA SER A 40 1.07 -7.60 6.03
C SER A 40 2.44 -8.19 6.37
N GLY A 41 2.72 -9.44 5.96
CA GLY A 41 3.92 -10.18 6.33
C GLY A 41 3.90 -10.75 7.76
N GLY A 42 2.78 -10.61 8.47
CA GLY A 42 2.58 -11.20 9.79
C GLY A 42 2.70 -12.74 9.77
N PRO A 43 3.19 -13.35 10.86
CA PRO A 43 3.31 -14.80 10.95
C PRO A 43 1.93 -15.48 10.90
N LEU A 44 1.93 -16.68 10.31
CA LEU A 44 0.76 -17.51 10.12
C LEU A 44 1.15 -18.96 10.43
N GLU A 45 0.54 -19.56 11.46
CA GLU A 45 0.77 -20.96 11.84
C GLU A 45 -0.46 -21.79 11.47
N ALA A 46 -0.30 -22.78 10.58
CA ALA A 46 -1.35 -23.75 10.34
C ALA A 46 -1.49 -24.69 11.54
N VAL A 47 -2.69 -24.79 12.10
CA VAL A 47 -2.93 -25.54 13.35
C VAL A 47 -3.90 -26.72 13.18
N ALA A 48 -4.77 -26.68 12.18
CA ALA A 48 -5.75 -27.73 11.90
C ALA A 48 -6.23 -27.64 10.44
N GLY A 49 -6.95 -28.66 9.99
CA GLY A 49 -7.71 -28.62 8.74
C GLY A 49 -9.04 -29.36 8.86
N ASP A 50 -9.83 -29.33 7.80
CA ASP A 50 -11.09 -30.07 7.72
C ASP A 50 -11.04 -31.20 6.68
N ASP A 51 -12.15 -31.93 6.54
CA ASP A 51 -12.28 -33.05 5.61
C ASP A 51 -12.60 -32.63 4.17
N THR A 52 -12.92 -31.35 3.94
CA THR A 52 -13.15 -30.73 2.63
C THR A 52 -11.89 -30.15 2.01
N GLY A 53 -10.82 -29.98 2.81
CA GLY A 53 -9.54 -29.44 2.38
C GLY A 53 -9.26 -28.01 2.85
N GLY A 54 -10.11 -27.45 3.72
CA GLY A 54 -9.86 -26.17 4.37
C GLY A 54 -8.79 -26.26 5.46
N THR A 55 -8.18 -25.12 5.78
CA THR A 55 -7.08 -25.01 6.75
C THR A 55 -7.34 -23.86 7.72
N TYR A 56 -7.07 -24.12 9.00
CA TYR A 56 -7.15 -23.13 10.08
C TYR A 56 -5.76 -22.66 10.45
N PHE A 57 -5.57 -21.35 10.43
CA PHE A 57 -4.33 -20.69 10.76
C PHE A 57 -4.51 -19.79 11.97
N VAL A 58 -3.51 -19.79 12.87
CA VAL A 58 -3.41 -18.81 13.95
C VAL A 58 -2.51 -17.67 13.51
N CYS A 59 -3.05 -16.46 13.58
CA CYS A 59 -2.33 -15.22 13.31
C CYS A 59 -1.57 -14.73 14.55
N GLU A 60 -0.67 -13.75 14.37
CA GLU A 60 0.14 -13.19 15.47
C GLU A 60 -0.69 -12.67 16.66
N ASP A 61 -1.85 -12.06 16.39
CA ASP A 61 -2.73 -11.51 17.43
C ASP A 61 -3.58 -12.60 18.13
N GLY A 62 -3.46 -13.86 17.69
CA GLY A 62 -4.21 -15.00 18.17
C GLY A 62 -5.51 -15.27 17.42
N SER A 63 -5.92 -14.39 16.49
CA SER A 63 -7.11 -14.62 15.65
C SER A 63 -6.93 -15.87 14.80
N VAL A 64 -8.05 -16.55 14.50
CA VAL A 64 -8.06 -17.72 13.64
C VAL A 64 -8.58 -17.33 12.26
N LEU A 65 -7.71 -17.50 11.27
CA LEU A 65 -8.04 -17.38 9.85
C LEU A 65 -8.34 -18.77 9.30
N TYR A 66 -9.47 -18.92 8.63
CA TYR A 66 -9.81 -20.11 7.86
C TYR A 66 -9.62 -19.81 6.37
N ALA A 67 -9.00 -20.74 5.64
CA ALA A 67 -8.93 -20.73 4.18
C ALA A 67 -9.58 -22.01 3.64
N ASP A 68 -10.50 -21.86 2.68
CA ASP A 68 -11.12 -23.00 2.00
C ASP A 68 -10.23 -23.52 0.85
N SER A 69 -10.66 -24.62 0.22
CA SER A 69 -9.94 -25.21 -0.92
C SER A 69 -10.20 -24.48 -2.24
N GLU A 70 -11.23 -23.65 -2.28
CA GLU A 70 -11.74 -22.88 -3.41
C GLU A 70 -11.04 -21.53 -3.57
N GLY A 71 -10.16 -21.17 -2.64
CA GLY A 71 -9.37 -19.95 -2.65
C GLY A 71 -10.04 -18.77 -1.98
N SER A 72 -10.90 -18.99 -0.98
CA SER A 72 -11.46 -17.96 -0.10
C SER A 72 -10.87 -18.05 1.31
N ALA A 73 -10.80 -16.92 2.01
CA ALA A 73 -10.29 -16.86 3.37
C ALA A 73 -11.02 -15.81 4.22
N GLY A 74 -11.09 -16.07 5.53
CA GLY A 74 -11.77 -15.21 6.49
C GLY A 74 -11.36 -15.46 7.93
N ILE A 75 -11.36 -14.41 8.76
CA ILE A 75 -11.23 -14.57 10.21
C ILE A 75 -12.56 -15.11 10.75
N ILE A 76 -12.48 -16.20 11.52
CA ILE A 76 -13.64 -16.89 12.08
C ILE A 76 -13.73 -16.76 13.61
N GLY A 77 -12.70 -16.18 14.25
CA GLY A 77 -12.70 -15.87 15.66
C GLY A 77 -11.46 -15.09 16.08
N ASN A 78 -11.55 -14.32 17.17
CA ASN A 78 -10.44 -13.53 17.73
C ASN A 78 -9.43 -14.37 18.53
N SER A 79 -9.72 -15.66 18.73
CA SER A 79 -8.86 -16.63 19.41
C SER A 79 -9.24 -18.05 18.98
N VAL A 80 -8.38 -19.03 19.25
CA VAL A 80 -8.71 -20.44 19.01
C VAL A 80 -9.94 -20.87 19.83
N ASP A 81 -10.05 -20.39 21.08
CA ASP A 81 -11.22 -20.62 21.93
C ASP A 81 -12.51 -20.07 21.27
N GLU A 82 -12.50 -18.82 20.81
CA GLU A 82 -13.67 -18.20 20.14
C GLU A 82 -14.01 -18.89 18.81
N ALA A 83 -13.01 -19.27 18.02
CA ALA A 83 -13.24 -20.03 16.79
C ALA A 83 -13.88 -21.39 17.09
N LEU A 84 -13.40 -22.12 18.10
CA LEU A 84 -14.00 -23.39 18.50
C LEU A 84 -15.39 -23.22 19.11
N GLU A 85 -15.69 -22.10 19.78
CA GLU A 85 -17.06 -21.78 20.20
C GLU A 85 -18.01 -21.68 19.00
N VAL A 86 -17.55 -21.06 17.90
CA VAL A 86 -18.30 -20.96 16.64
C VAL A 86 -18.44 -22.34 16.00
N LEU A 87 -17.35 -23.08 15.80
CA LEU A 87 -17.37 -24.39 15.13
C LEU A 87 -18.23 -25.43 15.87
N VAL A 88 -18.12 -25.46 17.20
CA VAL A 88 -18.84 -26.44 18.05
C VAL A 88 -20.30 -26.01 18.26
N GLY A 89 -20.55 -24.71 18.37
CA GLY A 89 -21.88 -24.18 18.62
C GLY A 89 -22.74 -23.95 17.36
N LEU A 90 -22.11 -23.86 16.18
CA LEU A 90 -22.75 -23.76 14.86
C LEU A 90 -22.21 -24.85 13.91
N PRO A 91 -22.59 -26.12 14.11
CA PRO A 91 -22.28 -27.17 13.13
C PRO A 91 -22.82 -26.77 11.74
N GLY A 92 -21.99 -26.90 10.70
CA GLY A 92 -22.33 -26.41 9.36
C GLY A 92 -22.17 -24.88 9.18
N TRP A 93 -21.33 -24.23 10.00
CA TRP A 93 -21.12 -22.77 9.99
C TRP A 93 -20.83 -22.15 8.61
N HIS A 94 -20.27 -22.91 7.66
CA HIS A 94 -20.07 -22.46 6.28
C HIS A 94 -21.37 -22.02 5.59
N ASP A 95 -22.50 -22.65 5.91
CA ASP A 95 -23.83 -22.28 5.37
C ASP A 95 -24.37 -20.97 5.97
N HIS A 96 -23.68 -20.42 6.98
CA HIS A 96 -24.11 -19.25 7.73
C HIS A 96 -23.26 -18.00 7.45
N LEU A 97 -22.29 -18.08 6.54
CA LEU A 97 -21.38 -16.98 6.15
C LEU A 97 -22.09 -15.74 5.59
N GLY A 98 -23.36 -15.87 5.17
CA GLY A 98 -24.18 -14.76 4.71
C GLY A 98 -25.08 -14.15 5.78
N LEU A 99 -25.17 -14.75 6.98
CA LEU A 99 -26.03 -14.28 8.07
C LEU A 99 -25.32 -13.24 8.92
N GLY A 100 -26.03 -12.18 9.29
CA GLY A 100 -25.55 -11.17 10.22
C GLY A 100 -26.60 -10.77 11.25
N PRO A 101 -26.24 -9.98 12.27
CA PRO A 101 -27.17 -9.51 13.29
C PRO A 101 -28.41 -8.77 12.73
N ALA A 102 -28.29 -8.18 11.54
CA ALA A 102 -29.37 -7.45 10.86
C ALA A 102 -30.48 -8.36 10.32
N ASP A 103 -30.24 -9.66 10.15
CA ASP A 103 -31.23 -10.63 9.64
C ASP A 103 -32.35 -10.93 10.65
N GLY A 104 -32.14 -10.61 11.93
CA GLY A 104 -33.09 -10.83 13.01
C GLY A 104 -33.02 -12.24 13.63
N GLU A 105 -33.32 -12.33 14.92
CA GLU A 105 -33.15 -13.56 15.72
C GLU A 105 -33.93 -14.76 15.18
N GLU A 106 -35.16 -14.53 14.69
CA GLU A 106 -36.04 -15.60 14.21
C GLU A 106 -35.46 -16.29 12.98
N LYS A 107 -34.98 -15.51 12.00
CA LYS A 107 -34.36 -16.03 10.78
C LYS A 107 -33.07 -16.79 11.10
N ILE A 108 -32.24 -16.24 11.98
CA ILE A 108 -30.98 -16.89 12.40
C ILE A 108 -31.27 -18.23 13.07
N ARG A 109 -32.19 -18.26 14.05
CA ARG A 109 -32.54 -19.52 14.74
C ARG A 109 -33.15 -20.55 13.81
N ALA A 110 -33.98 -20.13 12.86
CA ALA A 110 -34.58 -21.03 11.87
C ALA A 110 -33.51 -21.67 10.97
N ALA A 111 -32.60 -20.88 10.42
CA ALA A 111 -31.52 -21.37 9.56
C ALA A 111 -30.60 -22.37 10.29
N VAL A 112 -30.19 -22.04 11.52
CA VAL A 112 -29.34 -22.94 12.32
C VAL A 112 -30.09 -24.21 12.70
N ALA A 113 -31.37 -24.12 13.05
CA ALA A 113 -32.18 -25.30 13.40
C ALA A 113 -32.36 -26.24 12.19
N GLU A 114 -32.54 -25.69 10.99
CA GLU A 114 -32.63 -26.46 9.74
C GLU A 114 -31.33 -27.24 9.47
N THR A 115 -30.18 -26.56 9.47
CA THR A 115 -28.86 -27.20 9.28
C THR A 115 -28.60 -28.29 10.32
N GLU A 116 -28.91 -28.03 11.60
CA GLU A 116 -28.74 -29.06 12.63
C GLU A 116 -29.72 -30.24 12.50
N GLU A 117 -30.95 -30.01 12.02
CA GLU A 117 -31.91 -31.09 11.76
C GLU A 117 -31.37 -32.00 10.65
N GLU A 118 -30.88 -31.42 9.55
CA GLU A 118 -30.23 -32.16 8.46
C GLU A 118 -29.03 -32.98 8.94
N MET A 119 -28.16 -32.39 9.77
CA MET A 119 -27.02 -33.12 10.33
C MET A 119 -27.45 -34.29 11.22
N ARG A 120 -28.49 -34.09 12.05
CA ARG A 120 -29.04 -35.14 12.94
C ARG A 120 -29.62 -36.32 12.18
N GLU A 121 -30.01 -36.16 10.92
CA GLU A 121 -30.44 -37.29 10.07
C GLU A 121 -29.29 -38.30 9.82
N TYR A 122 -28.05 -37.81 9.80
CA TYR A 122 -26.85 -38.62 9.52
C TYR A 122 -26.07 -38.99 10.80
N HIS A 123 -25.96 -38.07 11.76
CA HIS A 123 -25.18 -38.26 12.97
C HIS A 123 -25.72 -37.42 14.13
N GLY A 124 -25.93 -38.02 15.30
CA GLY A 124 -26.24 -37.28 16.51
C GLY A 124 -25.00 -36.53 16.99
N ILE A 125 -25.12 -35.21 17.19
CA ILE A 125 -23.97 -34.33 17.52
C ILE A 125 -24.06 -33.74 18.95
N ASP A 126 -25.19 -33.91 19.64
CA ASP A 126 -25.51 -33.16 20.86
C ASP A 126 -24.67 -33.64 22.07
N ASP A 127 -24.37 -34.94 22.16
CA ASP A 127 -23.55 -35.52 23.23
C ASP A 127 -22.06 -35.13 23.05
N GLU A 128 -21.54 -35.29 21.83
CA GLU A 128 -20.18 -34.90 21.41
C GLU A 128 -19.95 -33.40 21.61
N ARG A 129 -20.94 -32.57 21.25
CA ARG A 129 -20.91 -31.12 21.49
C ARG A 129 -20.80 -30.79 22.97
N THR A 130 -21.64 -31.43 23.78
CA THR A 130 -21.67 -31.19 25.23
C THR A 130 -20.34 -31.59 25.87
N GLU A 131 -19.81 -32.75 25.47
CA GLU A 131 -18.54 -33.26 25.98
C GLU A 131 -17.36 -32.38 25.57
N LEU A 132 -17.23 -32.04 24.27
CA LEU A 132 -16.14 -31.22 23.77
C LEU A 132 -16.16 -29.82 24.40
N ARG A 133 -17.34 -29.19 24.44
CA ARG A 133 -17.53 -27.88 25.09
C ARG A 133 -17.09 -27.90 26.55
N ALA A 134 -17.52 -28.92 27.30
CA ALA A 134 -17.14 -29.08 28.71
C ALA A 134 -15.64 -29.36 28.88
N GLY A 135 -15.05 -30.19 28.02
CA GLY A 135 -13.63 -30.55 28.05
C GLY A 135 -12.71 -29.36 27.74
N LEU A 136 -13.12 -28.49 26.82
CA LEU A 136 -12.40 -27.26 26.45
C LEU A 136 -12.73 -26.06 27.35
N GLY A 137 -13.75 -26.17 28.21
CA GLY A 137 -14.19 -25.07 29.07
C GLY A 137 -14.87 -23.93 28.31
N LEU A 138 -15.44 -24.20 27.14
CA LEU A 138 -16.11 -23.20 26.31
C LEU A 138 -17.50 -22.86 26.89
N PRO A 139 -17.92 -21.59 26.88
CA PRO A 139 -19.23 -21.18 27.37
C PRO A 139 -20.36 -21.61 26.42
N GLU A 140 -21.55 -21.81 27.00
CA GLU A 140 -22.79 -22.00 26.24
C GLU A 140 -23.29 -20.65 25.73
N ARG A 141 -23.35 -20.51 24.39
CA ARG A 141 -23.93 -19.33 23.73
C ARG A 141 -25.09 -19.74 22.83
N SER A 142 -26.02 -18.81 22.65
CA SER A 142 -27.10 -18.97 21.68
C SER A 142 -26.58 -18.89 20.25
N PRO A 143 -27.27 -19.49 19.26
CA PRO A 143 -26.91 -19.36 17.85
C PRO A 143 -26.80 -17.91 17.37
N VAL A 144 -27.66 -17.02 17.90
CA VAL A 144 -27.63 -15.58 17.56
C VAL A 144 -26.34 -14.92 18.01
N GLU A 145 -25.86 -15.24 19.21
CA GLU A 145 -24.59 -14.71 19.71
C GLU A 145 -23.41 -15.23 18.90
N LEU A 146 -23.42 -16.52 18.53
CA LEU A 146 -22.35 -17.13 17.72
C LEU A 146 -22.31 -16.55 16.30
N ILE A 147 -23.46 -16.33 15.66
CA ILE A 147 -23.52 -15.62 14.37
C ILE A 147 -23.02 -14.18 14.51
N GLY A 148 -23.34 -13.50 15.62
CA GLY A 148 -22.80 -12.18 15.91
C GLY A 148 -21.27 -12.17 16.01
N LEU A 149 -20.69 -13.18 16.67
CA LEU A 149 -19.23 -13.35 16.77
C LEU A 149 -18.60 -13.64 15.41
N LEU A 150 -19.12 -14.62 14.67
CA LEU A 150 -18.65 -14.98 13.33
C LEU A 150 -18.73 -13.79 12.37
N HIS A 151 -19.86 -13.09 12.31
CA HIS A 151 -20.04 -11.91 11.47
C HIS A 151 -19.02 -10.79 11.81
N ALA A 152 -18.80 -10.54 13.11
CA ALA A 152 -17.81 -9.55 13.55
C ALA A 152 -16.38 -9.97 13.18
N ALA A 153 -16.05 -11.25 13.30
CA ALA A 153 -14.78 -11.83 12.90
C ALA A 153 -14.56 -11.69 11.38
N LEU A 154 -15.54 -12.09 10.55
CA LEU A 154 -15.48 -12.01 9.09
C LEU A 154 -15.20 -10.58 8.60
N LEU A 155 -15.88 -9.59 9.18
CA LEU A 155 -15.68 -8.17 8.84
C LEU A 155 -14.28 -7.65 9.20
N ARG A 156 -13.55 -8.27 10.14
CA ARG A 156 -12.16 -7.91 10.48
C ARG A 156 -11.13 -8.44 9.48
N THR A 157 -11.50 -9.43 8.64
CA THR A 157 -10.56 -10.09 7.72
C THR A 157 -9.73 -9.10 6.92
N GLU A 158 -10.40 -8.12 6.33
CA GLU A 158 -9.71 -7.05 5.62
C GLU A 158 -9.78 -5.74 6.42
N PRO A 159 -8.67 -4.99 6.48
CA PRO A 159 -7.47 -5.14 5.63
C PRO A 159 -6.34 -6.00 6.21
N ASP A 160 -6.36 -6.32 7.51
CA ASP A 160 -5.15 -6.77 8.22
C ASP A 160 -4.77 -8.25 8.00
N PHE A 161 -5.75 -9.08 7.60
CA PHE A 161 -5.59 -10.54 7.43
C PHE A 161 -5.82 -11.00 5.99
N LEU A 162 -5.49 -10.15 5.02
CA LEU A 162 -5.55 -10.50 3.61
C LEU A 162 -4.57 -11.65 3.30
N LEU A 163 -5.10 -12.85 3.08
CA LEU A 163 -4.33 -14.04 2.74
C LEU A 163 -3.93 -14.03 1.27
N LEU A 164 -2.64 -14.25 1.00
CA LEU A 164 -2.07 -14.32 -0.33
C LEU A 164 -1.50 -15.72 -0.59
N ASN A 165 -1.64 -16.17 -1.83
CA ASN A 165 -0.77 -17.23 -2.34
C ASN A 165 0.68 -16.72 -2.32
N ALA A 166 1.58 -17.40 -1.62
CA ALA A 166 2.94 -16.94 -1.37
C ALA A 166 3.81 -16.93 -2.64
N GLN A 167 3.47 -17.76 -3.62
CA GLN A 167 4.21 -17.89 -4.87
C GLN A 167 3.70 -16.90 -5.95
N GLU A 168 2.40 -16.84 -6.15
CA GLU A 168 1.75 -16.07 -7.21
C GLU A 168 1.40 -14.64 -6.77
N GLY A 169 1.04 -14.45 -5.50
CA GLY A 169 0.66 -13.14 -4.95
C GLY A 169 -0.80 -12.76 -5.10
N GLY A 170 -1.63 -13.62 -5.69
CA GLY A 170 -3.08 -13.41 -5.73
C GLY A 170 -3.66 -13.50 -4.32
N ALA A 171 -4.60 -12.61 -4.00
CA ALA A 171 -5.32 -12.71 -2.75
C ALA A 171 -6.43 -13.76 -2.83
N HIS A 172 -6.61 -14.49 -1.74
CA HIS A 172 -7.80 -15.31 -1.56
C HIS A 172 -9.05 -14.41 -1.58
N GLY A 173 -10.16 -14.93 -2.12
CA GLY A 173 -11.48 -14.29 -2.02
C GLY A 173 -11.89 -14.09 -0.56
N LEU A 174 -12.81 -13.17 -0.30
CA LEU A 174 -13.43 -13.09 1.01
C LEU A 174 -14.33 -14.31 1.20
N LEU A 175 -14.21 -14.96 2.36
CA LEU A 175 -15.05 -16.10 2.73
C LEU A 175 -16.54 -15.73 2.79
N ASP A 176 -16.85 -14.47 3.09
CA ASP A 176 -18.22 -13.95 3.19
C ASP A 176 -18.61 -13.00 2.04
N HIS A 177 -19.87 -12.55 2.08
CA HIS A 177 -20.41 -11.57 1.15
C HIS A 177 -20.95 -10.31 1.84
N HIS A 178 -20.50 -10.03 3.07
CA HIS A 178 -20.96 -8.88 3.83
C HIS A 178 -20.42 -7.58 3.25
N PRO A 179 -21.25 -6.52 3.23
CA PRO A 179 -20.82 -5.21 2.77
C PRO A 179 -19.76 -4.63 3.72
N ARG A 180 -18.62 -4.24 3.16
CA ARG A 180 -17.57 -3.50 3.87
C ARG A 180 -17.63 -2.02 3.47
N PRO A 181 -17.30 -1.09 4.38
CA PRO A 181 -17.20 0.32 4.02
C PRO A 181 -16.20 0.52 2.87
N PRO A 182 -16.50 1.40 1.91
CA PRO A 182 -15.54 1.73 0.86
C PRO A 182 -14.31 2.41 1.46
N LEU A 183 -13.16 2.27 0.79
CA LEU A 183 -11.86 2.82 1.21
C LEU A 183 -11.94 4.28 1.66
N TRP A 184 -12.63 5.13 0.88
CA TRP A 184 -12.74 6.56 1.15
C TRP A 184 -13.44 6.87 2.46
N GLU A 185 -14.33 6.01 2.95
CA GLU A 185 -15.08 6.25 4.19
C GLU A 185 -14.13 6.25 5.38
N SER A 186 -13.33 5.20 5.50
CA SER A 186 -12.29 5.07 6.52
C SER A 186 -11.24 6.18 6.42
N VAL A 187 -10.83 6.54 5.20
CA VAL A 187 -9.83 7.60 4.94
C VAL A 187 -10.36 8.98 5.36
N LEU A 188 -11.64 9.27 5.13
CA LEU A 188 -12.23 10.58 5.41
C LEU A 188 -12.62 10.80 6.88
N VAL A 189 -12.64 9.77 7.74
CA VAL A 189 -13.02 9.92 9.15
C VAL A 189 -12.21 11.04 9.83
N ARG A 190 -10.89 11.02 9.66
CA ARG A 190 -10.00 12.04 10.26
C ARG A 190 -10.19 13.42 9.61
N GLY A 191 -10.32 13.48 8.29
CA GLY A 191 -10.58 14.73 7.57
C GLY A 191 -11.87 15.41 7.99
N ARG A 192 -12.95 14.64 8.18
CA ARG A 192 -14.24 15.16 8.68
C ARG A 192 -14.13 15.68 10.10
N ALA A 193 -13.38 15.01 10.97
CA ALA A 193 -13.12 15.47 12.33
C ALA A 193 -12.29 16.77 12.36
N ASP A 194 -11.24 16.85 11.56
CA ASP A 194 -10.41 18.06 11.45
C ASP A 194 -11.18 19.23 10.85
N LEU A 195 -11.99 18.99 9.80
CA LEU A 195 -12.86 20.00 9.22
C LEU A 195 -13.90 20.53 10.22
N ALA A 196 -14.46 19.65 11.06
CA ALA A 196 -15.36 20.07 12.14
C ALA A 196 -14.64 21.01 13.15
N ARG A 197 -13.42 20.65 13.58
CA ARG A 197 -12.60 21.49 14.47
C ARG A 197 -12.28 22.86 13.86
N LEU A 198 -11.96 22.89 12.56
CA LEU A 198 -11.70 24.13 11.82
C LEU A 198 -12.93 25.04 11.79
N ARG A 199 -14.12 24.48 11.54
CA ARG A 199 -15.41 25.20 11.54
C ARG A 199 -15.77 25.76 12.92
N GLU A 200 -15.35 25.10 13.99
CA GLU A 200 -15.50 25.59 15.37
C GLU A 200 -14.49 26.70 15.73
N GLY A 201 -13.59 27.06 14.81
CA GLY A 201 -12.56 28.09 15.03
C GLY A 201 -11.36 27.59 15.84
N SER A 202 -11.13 26.28 15.88
CA SER A 202 -10.02 25.65 16.60
C SER A 202 -9.08 24.93 15.65
N ALA A 203 -7.83 24.71 16.06
CA ALA A 203 -6.84 23.89 15.35
C ALA A 203 -6.46 24.36 13.93
N TRP A 204 -6.65 25.64 13.60
CA TRP A 204 -6.32 26.19 12.26
C TRP A 204 -4.85 25.95 11.90
N ASP A 205 -3.92 26.45 12.70
CA ASP A 205 -2.48 26.26 12.45
C ASP A 205 -2.04 24.79 12.60
N GLU A 206 -2.71 24.02 13.46
CA GLU A 206 -2.40 22.60 13.73
C GLU A 206 -2.73 21.73 12.51
N VAL A 207 -3.90 21.94 11.90
CA VAL A 207 -4.33 21.23 10.69
C VAL A 207 -3.59 21.76 9.47
N ALA A 208 -3.45 23.08 9.34
CA ALA A 208 -2.82 23.68 8.17
C ALA A 208 -1.30 23.44 8.12
N GLY A 209 -0.63 23.30 9.27
CA GLY A 209 0.80 22.97 9.36
C GLY A 209 1.14 21.51 9.05
N ASP A 210 0.17 20.60 9.07
CA ASP A 210 0.34 19.18 8.74
C ASP A 210 -0.24 18.88 7.35
N ARG A 211 0.65 18.51 6.40
CA ARG A 211 0.27 18.25 5.00
C ARG A 211 -0.87 17.22 4.88
N ALA A 212 -0.77 16.10 5.59
CA ALA A 212 -1.74 15.00 5.46
C ALA A 212 -3.10 15.43 6.02
N ARG A 213 -3.11 16.11 7.16
CA ARG A 213 -4.36 16.60 7.77
C ARG A 213 -5.01 17.68 6.94
N ARG A 214 -4.23 18.60 6.39
CA ARG A 214 -4.70 19.65 5.49
C ARG A 214 -5.34 19.06 4.23
N ALA A 215 -4.67 18.10 3.59
CA ALA A 215 -5.21 17.36 2.45
C ALA A 215 -6.56 16.73 2.76
N LEU A 216 -6.67 16.02 3.88
CA LEU A 216 -7.90 15.35 4.32
C LEU A 216 -9.03 16.34 4.65
N ALA A 217 -8.70 17.47 5.27
CA ALA A 217 -9.68 18.52 5.56
C ALA A 217 -10.21 19.16 4.26
N LEU A 218 -9.34 19.39 3.26
CA LEU A 218 -9.72 19.88 1.94
C LEU A 218 -10.62 18.88 1.21
N ARG A 219 -10.26 17.58 1.21
CA ARG A 219 -11.10 16.52 0.64
C ARG A 219 -12.43 16.41 1.37
N ALA A 220 -12.48 16.47 2.70
CA ALA A 220 -13.75 16.51 3.42
C ALA A 220 -14.60 17.74 3.04
N ALA A 221 -13.98 18.91 2.87
CA ALA A 221 -14.68 20.13 2.45
C ALA A 221 -15.19 20.05 1.00
N GLN A 222 -14.45 19.36 0.12
CA GLN A 222 -14.87 19.07 -1.25
C GLN A 222 -16.19 18.31 -1.31
N PHE A 223 -16.45 17.35 -0.41
CA PHE A 223 -17.72 16.60 -0.45
C PHE A 223 -18.84 17.31 0.33
N ASP A 224 -18.49 18.07 1.38
CA ASP A 224 -19.46 18.79 2.21
C ASP A 224 -20.01 20.09 1.58
N ARG A 225 -19.17 20.81 0.81
CA ARG A 225 -19.48 22.08 0.10
C ARG A 225 -20.25 23.12 0.95
N ARG A 226 -19.84 23.37 2.19
CA ARG A 226 -20.52 24.39 3.02
C ARG A 226 -20.07 25.81 2.66
N GLU A 227 -21.04 26.70 2.41
CA GLU A 227 -20.77 28.11 2.07
C GLU A 227 -19.96 28.86 3.15
N GLY A 228 -20.09 28.47 4.41
CA GLY A 228 -19.37 29.07 5.53
C GLY A 228 -17.88 28.72 5.62
N ASP A 229 -17.38 27.81 4.79
CA ASP A 229 -15.99 27.32 4.85
C ASP A 229 -14.98 28.26 4.16
N LEU A 230 -15.43 29.33 3.49
CA LEU A 230 -14.52 30.21 2.75
C LEU A 230 -13.32 30.76 3.57
N PRO A 231 -13.50 31.23 4.83
CA PRO A 231 -12.37 31.71 5.62
C PRO A 231 -11.32 30.64 5.91
N LEU A 232 -11.74 29.40 6.22
CA LEU A 232 -10.80 28.30 6.45
C LEU A 232 -10.16 27.83 5.15
N LEU A 233 -10.90 27.81 4.02
CA LEU A 233 -10.36 27.41 2.71
C LEU A 233 -9.25 28.35 2.24
N ARG A 234 -9.43 29.67 2.43
CA ARG A 234 -8.38 30.68 2.19
C ARG A 234 -7.14 30.44 3.05
N HIS A 235 -7.31 29.96 4.27
CA HIS A 235 -6.20 29.65 5.16
C HIS A 235 -5.45 28.40 4.71
N LEU A 236 -6.16 27.30 4.41
CA LEU A 236 -5.55 26.07 3.91
C LEU A 236 -4.84 26.28 2.56
N LEU A 237 -5.43 27.07 1.65
CA LEU A 237 -4.82 27.41 0.35
C LEU A 237 -3.44 28.07 0.49
N ARG A 238 -3.27 28.99 1.46
CA ARG A 238 -1.98 29.64 1.69
C ARG A 238 -0.90 28.65 2.12
N HIS A 239 -1.27 27.66 2.94
CA HIS A 239 -0.35 26.61 3.36
C HIS A 239 -0.06 25.60 2.25
N GLU A 240 -1.01 25.33 1.35
CA GLU A 240 -0.72 24.50 0.17
C GLU A 240 0.24 25.17 -0.80
N ALA A 241 0.21 26.51 -0.90
CA ALA A 241 1.09 27.27 -1.78
C ALA A 241 2.58 27.18 -1.42
N GLU A 242 2.93 26.64 -0.25
CA GLU A 242 4.31 26.30 0.11
C GLU A 242 4.85 25.09 -0.67
N ALA A 243 3.95 24.26 -1.21
CA ALA A 243 4.27 23.18 -2.13
C ALA A 243 4.07 23.65 -3.59
N SER A 244 4.64 22.89 -4.53
CA SER A 244 4.35 23.08 -5.96
C SER A 244 2.93 22.57 -6.31
N MET A 245 2.59 22.52 -7.60
CA MET A 245 1.26 22.15 -8.10
C MET A 245 0.86 20.70 -7.74
N THR A 246 0.20 20.55 -6.60
CA THR A 246 -0.43 19.30 -6.14
C THR A 246 -1.93 19.33 -6.40
N ASP A 247 -2.57 18.16 -6.38
CA ASP A 247 -4.03 18.09 -6.55
C ASP A 247 -4.77 18.77 -5.39
N GLU A 248 -4.22 18.71 -4.17
CA GLU A 248 -4.77 19.41 -3.00
C GLU A 248 -4.64 20.94 -3.13
N LEU A 249 -3.53 21.45 -3.67
CA LEU A 249 -3.39 22.89 -3.98
C LEU A 249 -4.43 23.30 -5.03
N ARG A 250 -4.54 22.55 -6.13
CA ARG A 250 -5.54 22.83 -7.17
C ARG A 250 -6.96 22.77 -6.60
N LEU A 251 -7.27 21.77 -5.78
CA LEU A 251 -8.56 21.63 -5.10
C LEU A 251 -8.83 22.84 -4.20
N ALA A 252 -7.89 23.26 -3.36
CA ALA A 252 -8.05 24.42 -2.49
C ALA A 252 -8.35 25.70 -3.29
N ALA A 253 -7.64 25.91 -4.41
CA ALA A 253 -7.86 27.05 -5.30
C ALA A 253 -9.24 27.00 -5.96
N VAL A 254 -9.68 25.82 -6.41
CA VAL A 254 -11.02 25.58 -6.97
C VAL A 254 -12.11 25.84 -5.93
N LEU A 255 -11.97 25.29 -4.72
CA LEU A 255 -12.93 25.48 -3.64
C LEU A 255 -13.10 26.95 -3.27
N VAL A 256 -12.01 27.72 -3.16
CA VAL A 256 -12.06 29.18 -2.97
C VAL A 256 -12.74 29.86 -4.17
N GLY A 257 -12.34 29.53 -5.40
CA GLY A 257 -12.87 30.13 -6.62
C GLY A 257 -14.38 29.90 -6.84
N LEU A 258 -14.94 28.80 -6.35
CA LEU A 258 -16.36 28.47 -6.48
C LEU A 258 -17.29 29.39 -5.69
N HIS A 259 -16.77 30.07 -4.66
CA HIS A 259 -17.49 31.15 -3.98
C HIS A 259 -17.64 32.38 -4.88
N GLY A 260 -16.80 32.52 -5.91
CA GLY A 260 -16.94 33.55 -6.95
C GLY A 260 -16.86 34.96 -6.39
N LEU A 261 -15.98 35.22 -5.42
CA LEU A 261 -15.78 36.56 -4.87
C LEU A 261 -14.51 37.18 -5.46
N ALA A 262 -14.62 38.39 -6.00
CA ALA A 262 -13.47 39.09 -6.61
C ALA A 262 -12.35 39.40 -5.60
N GLU A 263 -12.66 39.43 -4.29
CA GLU A 263 -11.66 39.59 -3.23
C GLU A 263 -10.68 38.41 -3.10
N ASP A 264 -11.01 37.26 -3.69
CA ASP A 264 -10.14 36.07 -3.71
C ASP A 264 -9.12 36.09 -4.85
N LEU A 265 -9.33 36.88 -5.90
CA LEU A 265 -8.44 36.93 -7.05
C LEU A 265 -6.99 37.28 -6.66
N PRO A 266 -6.71 38.28 -5.81
CA PRO A 266 -5.33 38.58 -5.41
C PRO A 266 -4.62 37.39 -4.75
N LEU A 267 -5.32 36.65 -3.88
CA LEU A 267 -4.76 35.45 -3.24
C LEU A 267 -4.50 34.35 -4.26
N LEU A 268 -5.44 34.07 -5.15
CA LEU A 268 -5.28 33.04 -6.18
C LEU A 268 -4.13 33.38 -7.16
N TYR A 269 -3.94 34.67 -7.47
CA TYR A 269 -2.78 35.14 -8.25
C TYR A 269 -1.46 34.98 -7.50
N GLU A 270 -1.43 35.32 -6.21
CA GLU A 270 -0.24 35.11 -5.39
C GLU A 270 0.18 33.64 -5.40
N VAL A 271 -0.77 32.72 -5.24
CA VAL A 271 -0.52 31.27 -5.34
C VAL A 271 -0.08 30.87 -6.74
N ARG A 272 -0.77 31.34 -7.79
CA ARG A 272 -0.42 31.01 -9.18
C ARG A 272 1.03 31.36 -9.55
N GLU A 273 1.57 32.45 -9.00
CA GLU A 273 2.90 32.96 -9.35
C GLU A 273 4.03 32.38 -8.46
N THR A 274 3.76 31.38 -7.61
CA THR A 274 4.80 30.79 -6.74
C THR A 274 5.88 30.04 -7.53
N ASP A 275 5.48 29.25 -8.53
CA ASP A 275 6.40 28.51 -9.40
C ASP A 275 5.77 28.22 -10.78
N PHE A 276 6.58 27.67 -11.70
CA PHE A 276 6.15 27.41 -13.07
C PHE A 276 5.04 26.35 -13.18
N ASP A 277 5.11 25.29 -12.40
CA ASP A 277 4.12 24.21 -12.41
C ASP A 277 2.79 24.73 -11.85
N THR A 278 2.87 25.58 -10.81
CA THR A 278 1.70 26.24 -10.22
C THR A 278 1.05 27.23 -11.17
N TRP A 279 1.86 27.99 -11.90
CA TRP A 279 1.40 28.89 -12.96
C TRP A 279 0.66 28.15 -14.08
N CYS A 280 1.19 26.99 -14.51
CA CYS A 280 0.57 26.15 -15.52
C CYS A 280 -0.71 25.48 -14.99
N GLY A 281 -0.68 24.95 -13.76
CA GLY A 281 -1.78 24.21 -13.17
C GLY A 281 -3.00 25.05 -12.82
N LEU A 282 -2.82 26.36 -12.60
CA LEU A 282 -3.90 27.35 -12.46
C LEU A 282 -4.05 28.21 -13.74
N GLY A 283 -3.71 27.65 -14.89
CA GLY A 283 -3.90 28.29 -16.19
C GLY A 283 -5.37 28.66 -16.46
N GLY A 284 -5.57 29.70 -17.28
CA GLY A 284 -6.92 30.16 -17.65
C GLY A 284 -7.68 30.92 -16.56
N MET A 285 -7.04 31.19 -15.41
CA MET A 285 -7.60 32.01 -14.34
C MET A 285 -7.85 33.47 -14.82
N PRO A 286 -8.99 34.10 -14.46
CA PRO A 286 -9.33 35.44 -14.91
C PRO A 286 -8.41 36.53 -14.35
N GLU A 287 -8.11 37.55 -15.16
CA GLU A 287 -7.23 38.68 -14.81
C GLU A 287 -7.70 39.50 -13.60
N PRO A 288 -6.78 40.16 -12.85
CA PRO A 288 -7.17 41.05 -11.76
C PRO A 288 -8.15 42.13 -12.24
N GLY A 289 -9.31 42.22 -11.59
CA GLY A 289 -10.39 43.14 -11.98
C GLY A 289 -11.46 42.53 -12.89
N ALA A 290 -11.35 41.24 -13.22
CA ALA A 290 -12.41 40.49 -13.91
C ALA A 290 -13.70 40.38 -13.07
N ASP A 291 -14.81 40.08 -13.75
CA ASP A 291 -16.11 39.86 -13.11
C ASP A 291 -16.06 38.63 -12.19
N PRO A 292 -16.55 38.70 -10.94
CA PRO A 292 -16.66 37.53 -10.07
C PRO A 292 -17.35 36.31 -10.71
N ALA A 293 -18.26 36.52 -11.68
CA ALA A 293 -18.86 35.42 -12.45
C ALA A 293 -17.86 34.69 -13.35
N GLU A 294 -16.78 35.33 -13.82
CA GLU A 294 -15.70 34.69 -14.57
C GLU A 294 -14.87 33.77 -13.67
N LEU A 295 -14.55 34.22 -12.45
CA LEU A 295 -13.82 33.40 -11.47
C LEU A 295 -14.61 32.13 -11.16
N ARG A 296 -15.91 32.27 -10.93
CA ARG A 296 -16.77 31.11 -10.65
C ARG A 296 -16.82 30.15 -11.84
N ARG A 297 -16.93 30.64 -13.08
CA ARG A 297 -16.94 29.80 -14.28
C ARG A 297 -15.63 29.02 -14.46
N TRP A 298 -14.49 29.68 -14.24
CA TRP A 298 -13.18 29.03 -14.28
C TRP A 298 -13.11 27.92 -13.23
N ALA A 299 -13.49 28.21 -11.98
CA ALA A 299 -13.45 27.25 -10.89
C ALA A 299 -14.41 26.06 -11.14
N SER A 300 -15.64 26.32 -11.59
CA SER A 300 -16.58 25.25 -11.95
C SER A 300 -16.06 24.37 -13.10
N GLY A 301 -15.40 24.96 -14.10
CA GLY A 301 -14.82 24.18 -15.20
C GLY A 301 -13.74 23.20 -14.73
N LEU A 302 -12.90 23.61 -13.77
CA LEU A 302 -11.90 22.73 -13.15
C LEU A 302 -12.53 21.72 -12.19
N ASP A 303 -13.55 22.13 -11.43
CA ASP A 303 -14.28 21.25 -10.51
C ASP A 303 -14.95 20.10 -11.25
N ASP A 304 -15.61 20.40 -12.37
CA ASP A 304 -16.28 19.44 -13.25
C ASP A 304 -15.30 18.47 -13.92
N SER A 305 -14.05 18.91 -14.18
CA SER A 305 -13.05 18.07 -14.87
C SER A 305 -12.17 17.25 -13.93
N HIS A 306 -12.07 17.61 -12.64
CA HIS A 306 -11.09 17.01 -11.72
C HIS A 306 -11.62 16.53 -10.37
N PHE A 307 -12.66 17.14 -9.79
CA PHE A 307 -12.95 16.93 -8.35
C PHE A 307 -14.40 16.51 -8.06
N GLY A 308 -15.41 17.22 -8.55
CA GLY A 308 -16.81 16.85 -8.28
C GLY A 308 -17.16 16.77 -6.78
N THR A 309 -18.24 16.04 -6.44
CA THR A 309 -18.80 15.98 -5.07
C THR A 309 -19.11 14.57 -4.56
N ASP A 310 -18.91 13.54 -5.37
CA ASP A 310 -19.05 12.14 -4.93
C ASP A 310 -17.66 11.55 -4.64
N PRO A 311 -17.37 11.13 -3.40
CA PRO A 311 -16.09 10.51 -3.08
C PRO A 311 -15.85 9.17 -3.82
N ALA A 312 -16.88 8.52 -4.36
CA ALA A 312 -16.74 7.32 -5.16
C ALA A 312 -16.17 7.57 -6.58
N ASP A 313 -16.27 8.80 -7.08
CA ASP A 313 -15.74 9.19 -8.40
C ASP A 313 -14.23 9.48 -8.36
N GLU A 314 -13.67 9.69 -7.16
CA GLU A 314 -12.24 9.94 -6.99
C GLU A 314 -11.40 8.70 -7.35
N PRO A 315 -10.26 8.89 -8.03
CA PRO A 315 -9.37 7.79 -8.37
C PRO A 315 -8.91 7.00 -7.13
N LEU A 316 -8.79 5.67 -7.29
CA LEU A 316 -8.28 4.78 -6.24
C LEU A 316 -6.98 5.30 -5.61
N PHE A 317 -6.05 5.78 -6.44
CA PHE A 317 -4.72 6.24 -6.01
C PHE A 317 -4.76 7.49 -5.12
N THR A 318 -5.80 8.34 -5.28
CA THR A 318 -6.04 9.46 -4.36
C THR A 318 -6.26 8.91 -2.95
N TRP A 319 -7.13 7.92 -2.82
CA TRP A 319 -7.48 7.35 -1.53
C TRP A 319 -6.36 6.50 -0.92
N THR A 320 -5.65 5.71 -1.72
CA THR A 320 -4.52 4.91 -1.21
C THR A 320 -3.34 5.79 -0.79
N GLY A 321 -3.09 6.88 -1.52
CA GLY A 321 -2.10 7.89 -1.14
C GLY A 321 -2.42 8.54 0.20
N LEU A 322 -3.66 9.01 0.38
CA LEU A 322 -4.13 9.60 1.64
C LEU A 322 -4.20 8.60 2.80
N ALA A 323 -4.54 7.33 2.53
CA ALA A 323 -4.49 6.27 3.53
C ALA A 323 -3.06 6.05 4.01
N ARG A 324 -2.09 5.95 3.09
CA ARG A 324 -0.67 5.79 3.40
C ARG A 324 -0.12 6.96 4.23
N GLU A 325 -0.44 8.21 3.86
CA GLU A 325 -0.02 9.39 4.61
C GLU A 325 -0.56 9.42 6.05
N GLN A 326 -1.70 8.76 6.31
CA GLN A 326 -2.27 8.59 7.65
C GLN A 326 -1.68 7.40 8.44
N GLY A 327 -0.85 6.57 7.81
CA GLY A 327 -0.38 5.31 8.40
C GLY A 327 -1.38 4.15 8.27
N LEU A 328 -2.46 4.30 7.49
CA LEU A 328 -3.41 3.23 7.17
C LEU A 328 -2.85 2.34 6.04
N VAL A 329 -1.65 1.80 6.27
CA VAL A 329 -0.83 1.11 5.26
C VAL A 329 -1.52 -0.15 4.74
N GLU A 330 -2.04 -0.99 5.64
CA GLU A 330 -2.68 -2.25 5.23
C GLU A 330 -4.00 -2.01 4.50
N LEU A 331 -4.74 -0.96 4.86
CA LEU A 331 -5.93 -0.53 4.13
C LEU A 331 -5.60 -0.13 2.68
N ALA A 332 -4.52 0.63 2.48
CA ALA A 332 -4.03 0.98 1.15
C ALA A 332 -3.55 -0.27 0.40
N ARG A 333 -2.77 -1.13 1.06
CA ARG A 333 -2.21 -2.36 0.48
C ARG A 333 -3.32 -3.28 -0.03
N ALA A 334 -4.32 -3.58 0.81
CA ALA A 334 -5.44 -4.44 0.45
C ALA A 334 -6.17 -3.92 -0.78
N ALA A 335 -6.50 -2.61 -0.81
CA ALA A 335 -7.18 -2.01 -1.95
C ALA A 335 -6.37 -2.09 -3.26
N LEU A 336 -5.05 -1.89 -3.19
CA LEU A 336 -4.15 -2.00 -4.35
C LEU A 336 -4.02 -3.46 -4.83
N ILE A 337 -3.92 -4.43 -3.92
CA ILE A 337 -3.86 -5.86 -4.26
C ILE A 337 -5.16 -6.29 -4.93
N ARG A 338 -6.32 -5.93 -4.37
CA ARG A 338 -7.62 -6.23 -4.99
C ARG A 338 -7.74 -5.61 -6.38
N ARG A 339 -7.19 -4.42 -6.60
CA ARG A 339 -7.14 -3.81 -7.94
C ARG A 339 -6.21 -4.57 -8.89
N LEU A 340 -5.05 -5.02 -8.41
CA LEU A 340 -4.12 -5.82 -9.21
C LEU A 340 -4.75 -7.17 -9.59
N ASP A 341 -5.44 -7.84 -8.66
CA ASP A 341 -6.15 -9.10 -8.91
C ASP A 341 -7.24 -8.97 -9.97
N ASP A 342 -8.03 -7.88 -9.96
CA ASP A 342 -9.02 -7.61 -11.00
C ASP A 342 -8.37 -7.44 -12.39
N ILE A 343 -7.21 -6.79 -12.46
CA ILE A 343 -6.46 -6.64 -13.72
C ILE A 343 -5.91 -7.99 -14.19
N ASP A 344 -5.31 -8.76 -13.28
CA ASP A 344 -4.70 -10.05 -13.58
C ASP A 344 -5.76 -11.08 -14.03
N PHE A 345 -6.88 -11.15 -13.34
CA PHE A 345 -8.01 -12.01 -13.70
C PHE A 345 -8.58 -11.67 -15.08
N ARG A 346 -8.71 -10.37 -15.41
CA ARG A 346 -9.13 -9.94 -16.75
C ARG A 346 -8.11 -10.33 -17.80
N ALA A 347 -6.81 -10.14 -17.53
CA ALA A 347 -5.74 -10.53 -18.43
C ALA A 347 -5.74 -12.05 -18.68
N TYR A 348 -5.98 -12.85 -17.64
CA TYR A 348 -6.17 -14.30 -17.77
C TYR A 348 -7.37 -14.65 -18.66
N CYS A 349 -8.52 -14.01 -18.43
CA CYS A 349 -9.72 -14.21 -19.25
C CYS A 349 -9.47 -13.84 -20.72
N ASP A 350 -8.81 -12.72 -20.98
CA ASP A 350 -8.44 -12.29 -22.33
C ASP A 350 -7.53 -13.33 -23.01
N ALA A 351 -6.48 -13.78 -22.31
CA ALA A 351 -5.55 -14.78 -22.83
C ALA A 351 -6.25 -16.12 -23.14
N ARG A 352 -7.16 -16.57 -22.28
CA ARG A 352 -7.98 -17.77 -22.48
C ARG A 352 -8.86 -17.64 -23.74
N ASP A 353 -9.38 -16.45 -24.00
CA ASP A 353 -10.18 -16.13 -25.19
C ASP A 353 -9.31 -15.86 -26.44
N GLY A 354 -7.98 -15.98 -26.34
CA GLY A 354 -7.04 -15.71 -27.43
C GLY A 354 -6.86 -14.21 -27.74
N LYS A 355 -7.25 -13.33 -26.83
CA LYS A 355 -7.10 -11.87 -26.93
C LYS A 355 -5.81 -11.42 -26.24
N ALA A 356 -5.19 -10.39 -26.81
CA ALA A 356 -4.11 -9.70 -26.13
C ALA A 356 -4.68 -8.81 -25.02
N MET A 357 -3.95 -8.73 -23.90
CA MET A 357 -4.29 -7.82 -22.81
C MET A 357 -4.39 -6.39 -23.32
N GLU A 358 -5.46 -5.69 -22.95
CA GLU A 358 -5.71 -4.36 -23.48
C GLU A 358 -4.68 -3.32 -23.01
N ARG A 359 -4.17 -2.52 -23.95
CA ARG A 359 -3.20 -1.44 -23.66
C ARG A 359 -3.69 -0.44 -22.60
N ARG A 360 -5.01 -0.26 -22.45
CA ARG A 360 -5.61 0.60 -21.42
C ARG A 360 -5.23 0.18 -20.00
N HIS A 361 -4.81 -1.07 -19.78
CA HIS A 361 -4.34 -1.50 -18.46
C HIS A 361 -2.95 -0.94 -18.11
N ALA A 362 -2.13 -0.54 -19.09
CA ALA A 362 -0.81 0.01 -18.85
C ALA A 362 -0.85 1.29 -18.00
N CYS A 363 -1.86 2.17 -18.22
CA CYS A 363 -2.02 3.39 -17.43
C CYS A 363 -2.44 3.14 -15.97
N GLN A 364 -2.90 1.93 -15.64
CA GLN A 364 -3.26 1.53 -14.27
C GLN A 364 -2.15 0.74 -13.59
N LEU A 365 -1.44 -0.10 -14.34
CA LEU A 365 -0.33 -0.90 -13.83
C LEU A 365 0.90 -0.06 -13.45
N SER A 366 1.23 0.97 -14.24
CA SER A 366 2.40 1.82 -13.91
C SER A 366 2.26 2.54 -12.56
N PRO A 367 1.12 3.19 -12.24
CA PRO A 367 0.87 3.70 -10.89
C PRO A 367 0.86 2.62 -9.81
N LEU A 368 0.27 1.44 -10.05
CA LEU A 368 0.28 0.34 -9.07
C LEU A 368 1.71 -0.05 -8.66
N VAL A 369 2.64 -0.17 -9.62
CA VAL A 369 4.04 -0.47 -9.32
C VAL A 369 4.65 0.62 -8.43
N HIS A 370 4.35 1.89 -8.69
CA HIS A 370 4.83 2.99 -7.85
C HIS A 370 4.26 2.92 -6.43
N GLU A 371 2.94 2.77 -6.30
CA GLU A 371 2.25 2.71 -5.01
C GLU A 371 2.75 1.55 -4.15
N PHE A 372 2.88 0.35 -4.72
CA PHE A 372 3.45 -0.79 -3.99
C PHE A 372 4.89 -0.51 -3.52
N GLN A 373 5.73 0.12 -4.34
CA GLN A 373 7.07 0.51 -3.91
C GLN A 373 7.05 1.55 -2.78
N GLN A 374 6.11 2.50 -2.78
CA GLN A 374 5.92 3.46 -1.68
C GLN A 374 5.46 2.79 -0.38
N LEU A 375 4.76 1.65 -0.47
CA LEU A 375 4.39 0.82 0.68
C LEU A 375 5.49 -0.18 1.08
N GLY A 376 6.59 -0.26 0.33
CA GLY A 376 7.65 -1.27 0.53
C GLY A 376 7.25 -2.68 0.11
N ASP A 377 6.17 -2.85 -0.67
CA ASP A 377 5.71 -4.14 -1.19
C ASP A 377 6.41 -4.49 -2.51
N THR A 378 7.68 -4.86 -2.43
CA THR A 378 8.48 -5.21 -3.61
C THR A 378 7.92 -6.44 -4.34
N PHE A 379 7.26 -7.35 -3.63
CA PHE A 379 6.65 -8.55 -4.21
C PHE A 379 5.46 -8.20 -5.11
N GLN A 380 4.50 -7.41 -4.62
CA GLN A 380 3.35 -6.98 -5.44
C GLN A 380 3.75 -5.97 -6.52
N ALA A 381 4.74 -5.11 -6.25
CA ALA A 381 5.33 -4.26 -7.28
C ALA A 381 5.94 -5.09 -8.42
N LEU A 382 6.64 -6.19 -8.11
CA LEU A 382 7.20 -7.11 -9.09
C LEU A 382 6.09 -7.80 -9.89
N ARG A 383 5.02 -8.26 -9.24
CA ARG A 383 3.86 -8.85 -9.92
C ARG A 383 3.22 -7.86 -10.91
N ALA A 384 2.92 -6.64 -10.47
CA ALA A 384 2.38 -5.59 -11.34
C ALA A 384 3.34 -5.25 -12.51
N GLN A 385 4.64 -5.20 -12.25
CA GLN A 385 5.64 -4.91 -13.28
C GLN A 385 5.71 -6.01 -14.36
N ARG A 386 5.52 -7.27 -13.99
CA ARG A 386 5.48 -8.40 -14.94
C ARG A 386 4.29 -8.30 -15.91
N LEU A 387 3.14 -7.85 -15.43
CA LEU A 387 1.97 -7.57 -16.29
C LEU A 387 2.19 -6.31 -17.15
N TYR A 388 2.97 -5.35 -16.66
CA TYR A 388 3.21 -4.08 -17.35
C TYR A 388 4.17 -4.17 -18.54
N VAL A 389 5.26 -4.95 -18.42
CA VAL A 389 6.32 -5.04 -19.43
C VAL A 389 5.81 -5.44 -20.83
N PRO A 390 4.95 -6.49 -20.98
CA PRO A 390 4.45 -6.91 -22.29
C PRO A 390 3.58 -5.85 -23.00
N LEU A 391 3.03 -4.88 -22.26
CA LEU A 391 2.18 -3.84 -22.82
C LEU A 391 2.97 -2.70 -23.47
N GLN A 392 4.30 -2.67 -23.33
CA GLN A 392 5.14 -1.59 -23.83
C GLN A 392 5.51 -1.79 -25.30
N THR A 393 4.99 -0.91 -26.15
CA THR A 393 5.27 -0.91 -27.59
C THR A 393 6.50 -0.10 -27.95
N LYS A 394 6.67 1.08 -27.34
CA LYS A 394 7.84 1.94 -27.58
C LYS A 394 9.08 1.32 -26.96
N ALA A 395 10.16 1.27 -27.73
CA ALA A 395 11.39 0.63 -27.29
C ALA A 395 11.99 1.31 -26.03
N TRP A 396 11.87 2.64 -25.88
CA TRP A 396 12.32 3.37 -24.68
C TRP A 396 11.55 2.94 -23.42
N ASP A 397 10.23 2.84 -23.53
CA ASP A 397 9.36 2.45 -22.42
C ASP A 397 9.57 0.97 -22.06
N ARG A 398 9.80 0.12 -23.07
CA ARG A 398 10.15 -1.29 -22.87
C ARG A 398 11.47 -1.45 -22.12
N VAL A 399 12.53 -0.74 -22.53
CA VAL A 399 13.83 -0.76 -21.83
C VAL A 399 13.70 -0.25 -20.39
N SER A 400 12.96 0.84 -20.18
CA SER A 400 12.71 1.40 -18.85
C SER A 400 11.94 0.43 -17.96
N ALA A 401 10.94 -0.27 -18.53
CA ALA A 401 10.14 -1.27 -17.84
C ALA A 401 10.96 -2.53 -17.50
N LEU A 402 11.81 -3.01 -18.42
CA LEU A 402 12.71 -4.14 -18.17
C LEU A 402 13.76 -3.79 -17.11
N LEU A 403 14.27 -2.56 -17.09
CA LEU A 403 15.20 -2.10 -16.07
C LEU A 403 14.56 -2.14 -14.67
N ARG A 404 13.34 -1.63 -14.55
CA ARG A 404 12.57 -1.68 -13.30
C ARG A 404 12.26 -3.12 -12.88
N LEU A 405 11.93 -3.99 -13.84
CA LEU A 405 11.69 -5.41 -13.59
C LEU A 405 12.94 -6.10 -13.03
N ALA A 406 14.11 -5.92 -13.65
CA ALA A 406 15.36 -6.52 -13.18
C ALA A 406 15.73 -6.05 -11.77
N ARG A 407 15.51 -4.76 -11.48
CA ARG A 407 15.71 -4.20 -10.13
C ARG A 407 14.79 -4.87 -9.10
N LEU A 408 13.50 -4.97 -9.38
CA LEU A 408 12.53 -5.62 -8.48
C LEU A 408 12.84 -7.11 -8.30
N GLU A 409 13.25 -7.81 -9.36
CA GLU A 409 13.69 -9.21 -9.27
C GLU A 409 14.93 -9.36 -8.39
N ARG A 410 15.88 -8.42 -8.44
CA ARG A 410 17.04 -8.41 -7.55
C ARG A 410 16.63 -8.15 -6.09
N GLU A 411 15.74 -7.19 -5.85
CA GLU A 411 15.25 -6.85 -4.51
C GLU A 411 14.53 -8.05 -3.86
N GLU A 412 13.82 -8.85 -4.65
CA GLU A 412 13.17 -10.10 -4.24
C GLU A 412 14.10 -11.34 -4.23
N GLY A 413 15.41 -11.16 -4.44
CA GLY A 413 16.38 -12.27 -4.44
C GLY A 413 16.27 -13.22 -5.64
N ARG A 414 15.49 -12.88 -6.67
CA ARG A 414 15.27 -13.68 -7.89
C ARG A 414 16.37 -13.43 -8.92
N PHE A 415 17.62 -13.64 -8.53
CA PHE A 415 18.81 -13.25 -9.31
C PHE A 415 18.87 -13.86 -10.71
N GLY A 416 18.54 -15.14 -10.85
CA GLY A 416 18.50 -15.80 -12.16
C GLY A 416 17.47 -15.18 -13.10
N ALA A 417 16.33 -14.71 -12.58
CA ALA A 417 15.34 -13.98 -13.36
C ALA A 417 15.86 -12.59 -13.75
N ALA A 418 16.45 -11.85 -12.80
CA ALA A 418 17.04 -10.54 -13.06
C ALA A 418 18.08 -10.58 -14.18
N ILE A 419 18.97 -11.58 -14.19
CA ILE A 419 19.99 -11.75 -15.26
C ILE A 419 19.35 -12.00 -16.62
N ARG A 420 18.28 -12.81 -16.69
CA ARG A 420 17.53 -13.04 -17.94
C ARG A 420 16.85 -11.75 -18.40
N THR A 421 16.22 -11.02 -17.50
CA THR A 421 15.59 -9.73 -17.79
C THR A 421 16.61 -8.70 -18.32
N LEU A 422 17.80 -8.62 -17.73
CA LEU A 422 18.88 -7.77 -18.23
C LEU A 422 19.39 -8.22 -19.61
N THR A 423 19.33 -9.52 -19.91
CA THR A 423 19.64 -10.02 -21.26
C THR A 423 18.61 -9.54 -22.27
N SER A 424 17.31 -9.71 -21.99
CA SER A 424 16.23 -9.19 -22.84
C SER A 424 16.29 -7.67 -23.00
N LEU A 425 16.72 -6.94 -21.96
CA LEU A 425 16.96 -5.50 -22.04
C LEU A 425 18.05 -5.17 -23.06
N ARG A 426 19.17 -5.90 -23.05
CA ARG A 426 20.25 -5.69 -24.02
C ARG A 426 19.80 -6.03 -25.44
N ASP A 427 18.98 -7.06 -25.62
CA ASP A 427 18.42 -7.41 -26.93
C ASP A 427 17.53 -6.26 -27.45
N ALA A 428 16.69 -5.68 -26.59
CA ALA A 428 15.87 -4.50 -26.93
C ALA A 428 16.70 -3.23 -27.23
N LEU A 429 17.92 -3.10 -26.67
CA LEU A 429 18.86 -2.03 -27.02
C LEU A 429 19.56 -2.28 -28.37
N ALA A 430 19.75 -3.54 -28.77
CA ALA A 430 20.41 -3.92 -30.01
C ALA A 430 19.47 -3.87 -31.21
N GLU A 431 18.20 -4.23 -31.02
CA GLU A 431 17.15 -4.24 -32.03
C GLU A 431 15.98 -3.34 -31.56
N PRO A 432 16.11 -2.00 -31.66
CA PRO A 432 15.05 -1.08 -31.22
C PRO A 432 13.78 -1.18 -32.08
N ASP A 433 13.88 -1.74 -33.30
CA ASP A 433 12.78 -1.93 -34.24
C ASP A 433 12.27 -3.37 -34.20
N GLY A 434 11.54 -3.72 -33.14
CA GLY A 434 10.74 -4.93 -33.13
C GLY A 434 9.51 -4.77 -34.03
N ASN A 435 9.63 -5.09 -35.32
CA ASN A 435 8.57 -5.47 -36.28
C ASN A 435 7.12 -4.97 -36.02
N ASP A 436 6.89 -3.67 -35.88
CA ASP A 436 5.55 -3.08 -35.99
C ASP A 436 5.40 -2.47 -37.39
N GLY A 437 4.72 -3.21 -38.25
CA GLY A 437 4.27 -2.77 -39.57
C GLY A 437 3.13 -1.76 -39.52
N ASP A 438 3.06 -0.92 -38.49
CA ASP A 438 2.13 0.20 -38.39
C ASP A 438 2.95 1.47 -38.16
N SER A 439 3.32 2.10 -39.28
CA SER A 439 3.78 3.47 -39.29
C SER A 439 2.59 4.34 -38.87
N ASP A 440 2.49 4.62 -37.58
CA ASP A 440 1.62 5.70 -37.10
C ASP A 440 1.94 6.94 -37.93
N SER A 441 0.89 7.55 -38.50
CA SER A 441 0.95 8.64 -39.48
C SER A 441 1.47 9.97 -38.92
N ASP A 442 1.92 9.98 -37.67
CA ASP A 442 2.62 11.09 -37.05
C ASP A 442 4.12 10.78 -37.06
N GLY A 443 4.84 11.35 -38.03
CA GLY A 443 6.25 11.08 -38.37
C GLY A 443 7.31 11.39 -37.29
N ASN A 444 7.08 10.99 -36.05
CA ASN A 444 8.07 10.96 -34.99
C ASN A 444 8.68 9.55 -34.94
N SER A 445 9.73 9.34 -35.73
CA SER A 445 10.47 8.08 -35.76
C SER A 445 10.96 7.68 -34.37
N ASN A 446 11.14 6.37 -34.18
CA ASN A 446 11.67 5.63 -33.02
C ASN A 446 13.10 6.06 -32.54
N SER A 447 13.51 7.31 -32.79
CA SER A 447 14.86 7.86 -32.58
C SER A 447 15.22 8.15 -31.11
N SER A 448 14.28 8.03 -30.17
CA SER A 448 14.54 8.35 -28.76
C SER A 448 15.57 7.43 -28.09
N LEU A 449 15.74 6.20 -28.59
CA LEU A 449 16.76 5.26 -28.12
C LEU A 449 18.15 5.50 -28.75
N GLU A 450 18.24 6.27 -29.83
CA GLU A 450 19.52 6.54 -30.52
C GLU A 450 20.54 7.30 -29.68
N HIS A 451 20.18 7.77 -28.48
CA HIS A 451 21.10 8.49 -27.60
C HIS A 451 21.12 7.97 -26.16
N TRP A 452 20.63 6.75 -25.90
CA TRP A 452 20.53 6.21 -24.54
C TRP A 452 21.85 6.29 -23.75
N TRP A 453 22.99 6.10 -24.44
CA TRP A 453 24.35 6.16 -23.87
C TRP A 453 24.83 7.55 -23.42
N ARG A 454 24.04 8.61 -23.70
CA ARG A 454 24.28 10.00 -23.26
C ARG A 454 23.29 10.45 -22.18
N THR A 455 22.35 9.60 -21.80
CA THR A 455 21.28 9.91 -20.84
C THR A 455 21.52 9.21 -19.50
N ASN A 456 20.78 9.62 -18.47
CA ASN A 456 20.78 8.92 -17.19
C ASN A 456 20.29 7.47 -17.30
N LEU A 457 19.44 7.16 -18.29
CA LEU A 457 18.98 5.78 -18.53
C LEU A 457 20.16 4.83 -18.77
N GLY A 458 21.15 5.25 -19.58
CA GLY A 458 22.34 4.43 -19.80
C GLY A 458 23.18 4.19 -18.55
N ALA A 459 23.27 5.19 -17.66
CA ALA A 459 23.93 5.03 -16.38
C ALA A 459 23.20 4.01 -15.49
N TYR A 460 21.88 4.14 -15.36
CA TYR A 460 21.07 3.23 -14.55
C TYR A 460 21.11 1.78 -15.06
N ILE A 461 21.15 1.58 -16.38
CA ILE A 461 21.29 0.23 -16.97
C ILE A 461 22.60 -0.41 -16.52
N VAL A 462 23.72 0.30 -16.60
CA VAL A 462 25.04 -0.25 -16.22
C VAL A 462 25.12 -0.48 -14.71
N GLU A 463 24.62 0.45 -13.90
CA GLU A 463 24.58 0.31 -12.45
C GLU A 463 23.79 -0.93 -12.02
N GLU A 464 22.63 -1.18 -12.63
CA GLU A 464 21.81 -2.34 -12.32
C GLU A 464 22.49 -3.66 -12.73
N HIS A 465 23.21 -3.70 -13.86
CA HIS A 465 24.01 -4.87 -14.24
C HIS A 465 25.06 -5.22 -13.18
N TYR A 466 25.80 -4.21 -12.68
CA TYR A 466 26.76 -4.42 -11.61
C TYR A 466 26.07 -4.79 -10.28
N ALA A 467 24.92 -4.18 -9.96
CA ALA A 467 24.17 -4.49 -8.76
C ALA A 467 23.70 -5.96 -8.74
N VAL A 468 23.14 -6.46 -9.85
CA VAL A 468 22.74 -7.87 -10.00
C VAL A 468 23.95 -8.79 -9.91
N ALA A 469 25.05 -8.47 -10.61
CA ALA A 469 26.26 -9.27 -10.56
C ALA A 469 26.81 -9.43 -9.12
N ARG A 470 26.85 -8.33 -8.35
CA ARG A 470 27.30 -8.36 -6.96
C ARG A 470 26.35 -9.12 -6.05
N ALA A 471 25.05 -8.90 -6.18
CA ALA A 471 24.05 -9.57 -5.35
C ALA A 471 24.02 -11.09 -5.58
N ALA A 472 24.22 -11.51 -6.83
CA ALA A 472 24.23 -12.91 -7.23
C ALA A 472 25.60 -13.59 -7.03
N ALA A 473 26.66 -12.87 -6.64
CA ALA A 473 28.03 -13.39 -6.62
C ALA A 473 28.24 -14.56 -5.63
N SER A 474 27.42 -14.64 -4.58
CA SER A 474 27.46 -15.73 -3.61
C SER A 474 26.69 -16.97 -4.07
N ASP A 475 25.89 -16.88 -5.14
CA ASP A 475 25.11 -18.00 -5.65
C ASP A 475 25.98 -18.83 -6.61
N THR A 476 26.50 -19.96 -6.12
CA THR A 476 27.35 -20.85 -6.90
C THR A 476 26.66 -21.42 -8.13
N ALA A 477 25.32 -21.52 -8.12
CA ALA A 477 24.56 -22.04 -9.24
C ALA A 477 24.51 -21.06 -10.42
N LEU A 478 24.78 -19.77 -10.20
CA LEU A 478 24.73 -18.70 -11.20
C LEU A 478 26.12 -18.20 -11.62
N THR A 479 27.19 -18.96 -11.33
CA THR A 479 28.58 -18.49 -11.51
C THR A 479 28.88 -18.02 -12.94
N ASP A 480 28.44 -18.78 -13.95
CA ASP A 480 28.71 -18.45 -15.35
C ASP A 480 27.84 -17.28 -15.83
N GLU A 481 26.58 -17.22 -15.38
CA GLU A 481 25.65 -16.13 -15.61
C GLU A 481 26.14 -14.81 -15.00
N VAL A 482 26.67 -14.85 -13.77
CA VAL A 482 27.27 -13.71 -13.08
C VAL A 482 28.49 -13.20 -13.84
N ARG A 483 29.33 -14.10 -14.36
CA ARG A 483 30.46 -13.71 -15.22
C ARG A 483 29.97 -13.03 -16.48
N ALA A 484 28.97 -13.60 -17.15
CA ALA A 484 28.42 -13.05 -18.39
C ALA A 484 27.80 -11.66 -18.19
N VAL A 485 26.99 -11.46 -17.14
CA VAL A 485 26.39 -10.15 -16.84
C VAL A 485 27.46 -9.11 -16.45
N THR A 486 28.53 -9.53 -15.76
CA THR A 486 29.66 -8.64 -15.42
C THR A 486 30.43 -8.19 -16.66
N VAL A 487 30.70 -9.10 -17.60
CA VAL A 487 31.34 -8.77 -18.88
C VAL A 487 30.48 -7.80 -19.67
N ALA A 488 29.17 -8.09 -19.79
CA ALA A 488 28.22 -7.21 -20.48
C ALA A 488 28.13 -5.82 -19.82
N ALA A 489 28.19 -5.73 -18.49
CA ALA A 489 28.24 -4.45 -17.76
C ALA A 489 29.46 -3.61 -18.19
N GLY A 490 30.64 -4.24 -18.32
CA GLY A 490 31.86 -3.60 -18.79
C GLY A 490 31.78 -3.12 -20.24
N GLU A 491 31.18 -3.91 -21.12
CA GLU A 491 30.93 -3.52 -22.52
C GLU A 491 29.98 -2.33 -22.63
N LEU A 492 28.90 -2.32 -21.84
CA LEU A 492 27.95 -1.20 -21.78
C LEU A 492 28.61 0.06 -21.21
N LEU A 493 29.41 -0.06 -20.14
CA LEU A 493 30.18 1.04 -19.56
C LEU A 493 31.15 1.67 -20.57
N ALA A 494 31.79 0.84 -21.40
CA ALA A 494 32.69 1.30 -22.45
C ALA A 494 31.97 2.16 -23.52
N ARG A 495 30.67 1.95 -23.71
CA ARG A 495 29.82 2.71 -24.66
C ARG A 495 29.27 4.01 -24.08
N LEU A 496 29.22 4.16 -22.76
CA LEU A 496 28.76 5.40 -22.11
C LEU A 496 29.71 6.56 -22.39
N SER A 497 29.16 7.77 -22.51
CA SER A 497 29.95 8.99 -22.75
C SER A 497 29.52 10.14 -21.85
N GLY A 498 30.44 11.09 -21.63
CA GLY A 498 30.15 12.33 -20.89
C GLY A 498 29.73 12.10 -19.44
N THR A 499 28.67 12.79 -19.03
CA THR A 499 28.13 12.79 -17.66
C THR A 499 27.62 11.42 -17.21
N ALA A 500 27.02 10.64 -18.11
CA ALA A 500 26.50 9.30 -17.81
C ALA A 500 27.62 8.36 -17.34
N ARG A 501 28.76 8.34 -18.05
CA ARG A 501 29.93 7.53 -17.67
C ARG A 501 30.52 7.96 -16.33
N ALA A 502 30.70 9.27 -16.14
CA ALA A 502 31.26 9.81 -14.90
C ALA A 502 30.40 9.50 -13.67
N ASN A 503 29.07 9.42 -13.83
CA ASN A 503 28.16 9.04 -12.76
C ASN A 503 28.35 7.58 -12.34
N VAL A 504 28.40 6.66 -13.30
CA VAL A 504 28.63 5.23 -13.01
C VAL A 504 29.99 4.99 -12.38
N GLU A 505 31.05 5.59 -12.92
CA GLU A 505 32.41 5.45 -12.37
C GLU A 505 32.49 5.96 -10.92
N ARG A 506 31.79 7.05 -10.58
CA ARG A 506 31.69 7.55 -9.21
C ARG A 506 30.91 6.59 -8.31
N SER A 507 29.79 6.06 -8.78
CA SER A 507 28.95 5.10 -8.06
C SER A 507 29.73 3.82 -7.71
N LEU A 508 30.47 3.28 -8.68
CA LEU A 508 31.33 2.11 -8.50
C LEU A 508 32.50 2.39 -7.55
N ALA A 509 33.17 3.55 -7.66
CA ALA A 509 34.27 3.94 -6.78
C ALA A 509 33.83 4.19 -5.32
N GLY A 510 32.61 4.72 -5.12
CA GLY A 510 32.03 4.88 -3.78
C GLY A 510 31.62 3.57 -3.12
N THR A 511 31.46 2.48 -3.90
CA THR A 511 31.11 1.16 -3.35
C THR A 511 32.35 0.41 -2.82
N THR A 512 33.56 0.82 -3.20
CA THR A 512 34.82 0.16 -2.78
C THR A 512 35.37 0.60 -1.41
N ASP A 513 34.77 1.59 -0.75
CA ASP A 513 35.27 2.15 0.52
C ASP A 513 34.60 1.62 1.81
N ILE A 514 33.85 0.52 1.73
CA ILE A 514 33.25 -0.13 2.94
C ILE A 514 33.87 -1.51 3.18
N HIS A 515 35.19 -1.55 3.41
CA HIS A 515 35.80 -2.58 4.25
C HIS A 515 37.23 -2.21 4.68
N THR A 516 37.36 -1.40 5.73
CA THR A 516 38.40 -1.54 6.76
C THR A 516 37.96 -0.85 8.06
N ASP A 517 37.31 -1.65 8.90
CA ASP A 517 37.26 -1.67 10.37
C ASP A 517 37.87 -0.50 11.18
N THR A 518 37.06 0.24 11.97
CA THR A 518 37.06 0.15 13.46
C THR A 518 36.05 1.10 14.13
N GLY A 519 35.26 0.54 15.06
CA GLY A 519 35.08 1.14 16.40
C GLY A 519 33.93 2.12 16.64
N ALA A 520 32.81 1.58 17.13
CA ALA A 520 31.94 2.14 18.18
C ALA A 520 31.76 3.69 18.28
N ASN A 521 30.56 4.18 17.98
CA ASN A 521 29.80 4.88 19.02
C ASN A 521 28.29 4.94 18.72
N THR A 522 27.54 4.43 19.69
CA THR A 522 26.11 4.59 19.91
C THR A 522 25.71 6.04 20.15
N GLY A 523 24.47 6.40 19.79
CA GLY A 523 23.67 7.34 20.58
C GLY A 523 23.25 8.63 19.89
N ALA A 524 21.97 8.64 19.48
CA ALA A 524 20.98 9.71 19.67
C ALA A 524 21.44 11.18 19.60
N ASN A 525 20.86 11.94 18.67
CA ASN A 525 20.71 13.38 18.87
C ASN A 525 19.26 13.79 18.62
N ALA A 526 18.46 13.67 19.68
CA ALA A 526 17.23 14.42 19.86
C ALA A 526 17.59 15.87 20.22
N GLY A 527 16.85 16.83 19.66
CA GLY A 527 17.01 18.24 19.97
C GLY A 527 16.70 18.56 21.43
N ALA A 528 17.27 19.66 21.92
CA ALA A 528 16.50 20.71 22.58
C ALA A 528 17.42 21.83 23.08
N ASN A 529 17.00 23.01 22.68
CA ASN A 529 17.21 24.33 23.24
C ASN A 529 17.07 24.42 24.79
N THR A 530 17.42 25.59 25.33
CA THR A 530 17.42 26.07 26.74
C THR A 530 18.76 25.92 27.48
N GLY A 531 19.36 26.93 28.12
CA GLY A 531 18.81 28.18 28.65
C GLY A 531 19.15 28.26 30.14
N ALA A 532 20.23 28.98 30.46
CA ALA A 532 20.57 29.59 31.77
C ALA A 532 20.45 28.75 33.07
N ASN A 533 21.52 28.70 33.88
CA ASN A 533 21.76 29.64 34.99
C ASN A 533 22.76 29.08 36.03
N ALA A 534 23.62 29.99 36.51
CA ALA A 534 24.26 30.08 37.82
C ALA A 534 25.05 28.89 38.45
N GLY A 535 26.31 29.20 38.80
CA GLY A 535 26.73 29.02 40.21
C GLY A 535 28.12 28.41 40.46
N ALA A 536 29.07 29.31 40.79
CA ALA A 536 30.18 29.11 41.74
C ALA A 536 31.34 28.15 41.36
N ASN A 537 32.61 28.34 41.74
CA ASN A 537 33.49 29.45 42.16
C ASN A 537 34.88 28.78 42.40
N ALA A 538 35.95 29.59 42.51
CA ALA A 538 37.33 29.23 42.94
C ALA A 538 38.23 28.55 41.87
N ASP A 539 39.51 28.88 41.64
CA ASP A 539 40.53 29.72 42.30
C ASP A 539 41.60 30.10 41.22
N ALA A 540 42.04 31.35 41.14
CA ALA A 540 43.35 31.89 41.59
C ALA A 540 44.55 31.75 40.61
N ASP A 541 45.04 32.87 40.07
CA ASP A 541 46.44 33.41 40.18
C ASP A 541 46.62 34.61 39.19
N VAL A 542 46.69 35.87 39.64
CA VAL A 542 47.88 36.69 40.01
C VAL A 542 48.81 37.08 38.84
N SER A 543 48.77 38.38 38.49
CA SER A 543 49.89 39.32 38.16
C SER A 543 49.41 40.37 37.14
N ALA A 544 49.18 41.64 37.52
CA ALA A 544 50.12 42.78 37.42
C ALA A 544 50.56 43.04 35.96
N GLU A 545 50.26 44.17 35.29
CA GLU A 545 50.70 45.54 35.63
C GLU A 545 49.97 46.63 34.82
N ARG A 546 50.13 47.87 35.29
CA ARG A 546 49.48 49.14 34.91
C ARG A 546 49.88 49.67 33.53
N THR A 547 48.98 50.40 32.85
CA THR A 547 49.06 51.87 32.65
C THR A 547 48.01 52.38 31.64
N SER A 548 47.30 53.44 32.00
CA SER A 548 46.50 54.31 31.09
C SER A 548 47.43 55.37 30.44
N PRO A 549 47.04 56.13 29.39
CA PRO A 549 45.96 57.13 29.49
C PRO A 549 45.05 57.32 28.24
N ARG A 550 43.88 57.88 28.53
CA ARG A 550 42.91 58.67 27.72
C ARG A 550 43.55 59.81 26.89
N PRO A 551 42.79 60.65 26.12
CA PRO A 551 41.47 60.52 25.46
C PRO A 551 41.41 61.19 24.05
N SER A 552 40.18 61.40 23.54
CA SER A 552 39.69 62.44 22.61
C SER A 552 39.42 61.99 21.17
N ALA A 553 38.45 62.52 20.41
CA ALA A 553 37.15 63.17 20.63
C ALA A 553 36.56 63.37 19.22
N GLY A 554 35.23 63.31 19.06
CA GLY A 554 34.53 63.61 17.81
C GLY A 554 33.23 62.85 17.71
#